data_AF-A0A9D6N4G6-F1
#
_entry.id   AF-A0A9D6N4G6-F1
#
_cell.length_a   1.000
_cell.length_b   1.000
_cell.length_c   1.000
_cell.angle_alpha   90.00
_cell.angle_beta   90.00
_cell.angle_gamma   90.00
#
_symmetry.space_group_name_H-M   'P 1'
#
loop_
_entity.id
_entity.type
_entity.pdbx_description
1 polymer ?
#
loop_
_entity_poly.entity_id
_entity_poly.type
_entity_poly.pdbx_seq_one_letter_code
_entity_poly.pdbx_strand_id
1 'polypeptide(L)'
;MRIHSLPVVPVPAAGLPIAAAMPTRADLYQPRMAEGEWVRGAERDTYRKVFGGLGAAAGAFGSHFVLAAAGGWAGMAVAGALGLGPLGAAAGLALGLYGAVKLQGKTGIGRKLGGRLGGVLGDVAGRVAHHLGVPLHSTHIETTRNYSYGAMKSLLGNLHHNSHPRISSEDARRFIAGLKPGDVVLTNDEASTPFALATLVLTGRGADFTHGLVFTGGGRTVEATMELGVRERDLADILVHKHHAIAIRPQYEPGQDQAVVQAARDMVGKPYDFKFRLGNDGFYCSEAVYEALKRGAPQLEFRSRPLITREVIVPSDLLRTEDAEVVAEAGVGRTMVDSYLAKFVP
;
A
#
# COMPACT_ATOMS: atom_id res chain seq x y z
N MET A 1 -8.58 -6.72 33.71
CA MET A 1 -9.08 -7.71 32.74
C MET A 1 -7.94 -8.69 32.48
N ARG A 2 -8.01 -9.91 33.03
CA ARG A 2 -6.95 -10.93 32.86
C ARG A 2 -7.15 -11.58 31.49
N ILE A 3 -6.19 -11.40 30.58
CA ILE A 3 -6.17 -12.11 29.31
C ILE A 3 -5.81 -13.56 29.65
N HIS A 4 -6.77 -14.47 29.54
CA HIS A 4 -6.48 -15.90 29.54
C HIS A 4 -5.70 -16.20 28.26
N SER A 5 -4.52 -16.81 28.40
CA SER A 5 -3.70 -17.27 27.29
C SER A 5 -4.50 -18.24 26.43
N LEU A 6 -4.90 -17.81 25.23
CA LEU A 6 -5.61 -18.65 24.27
C LEU A 6 -4.66 -19.73 23.73
N PRO A 7 -5.17 -20.94 23.41
CA PRO A 7 -4.35 -22.00 22.84
C PRO A 7 -3.86 -21.60 21.44
N VAL A 8 -2.54 -21.41 21.32
CA VAL A 8 -1.86 -21.27 20.03
C VAL A 8 -1.86 -22.65 19.37
N VAL A 9 -2.65 -22.82 18.32
CA VAL A 9 -2.61 -24.02 17.50
C VAL A 9 -1.72 -23.72 16.30
N PRO A 10 -0.56 -24.37 16.13
CA PRO A 10 0.24 -24.20 14.93
C PRO A 10 -0.61 -24.62 13.72
N VAL A 11 -0.99 -23.64 12.90
CA VAL A 11 -1.55 -23.92 11.58
C VAL A 11 -0.42 -24.56 10.79
N PRO A 12 -0.62 -25.73 10.15
CA PRO A 12 0.41 -26.29 9.28
C PRO A 12 0.77 -25.22 8.26
N ALA A 13 2.02 -24.77 8.33
CA ALA A 13 2.55 -23.80 7.41
C ALA A 13 2.54 -24.47 6.03
N ALA A 14 1.48 -24.23 5.24
CA ALA A 14 1.67 -24.14 3.80
C ALA A 14 2.66 -23.00 3.66
N GLY A 15 3.96 -23.35 3.55
CA GLY A 15 5.10 -22.50 3.87
C GLY A 15 4.93 -21.09 3.32
N LEU A 16 4.42 -20.18 4.15
CA LEU A 16 4.56 -18.77 3.89
C LEU A 16 6.06 -18.51 4.07
N PRO A 17 6.75 -18.01 3.03
CA PRO A 17 8.19 -17.88 3.09
C PRO A 17 8.54 -17.02 4.30
N ILE A 18 9.47 -17.54 5.12
CA ILE A 18 10.19 -16.74 6.11
C ILE A 18 10.67 -15.50 5.37
N ALA A 19 10.39 -14.32 5.92
CA ALA A 19 10.91 -13.05 5.45
C ALA A 19 12.35 -13.22 4.96
N ALA A 20 12.57 -13.11 3.64
CA ALA A 20 13.89 -13.33 3.07
C ALA A 20 14.89 -12.36 3.72
N ALA A 21 16.07 -12.88 4.10
CA ALA A 21 17.18 -12.02 4.48
C ALA A 21 17.48 -11.09 3.30
N MET A 22 17.69 -9.80 3.56
CA MET A 22 18.10 -8.86 2.52
C MET A 22 19.58 -9.11 2.16
N PRO A 23 19.98 -9.01 0.88
CA PRO A 23 19.13 -8.65 -0.26
C PRO A 23 18.23 -9.79 -0.76
N THR A 24 17.08 -9.45 -1.34
CA THR A 24 16.18 -10.41 -2.03
C THR A 24 15.83 -9.89 -3.42
N ARG A 25 15.63 -10.79 -4.39
CA ARG A 25 15.20 -10.41 -5.75
C ARG A 25 13.89 -9.61 -5.70
N ALA A 26 13.78 -8.55 -6.49
CA ALA A 26 12.69 -7.58 -6.41
C ALA A 26 11.31 -8.19 -6.69
N ASP A 27 11.22 -9.08 -7.68
CA ASP A 27 9.97 -9.77 -8.04
C ASP A 27 9.55 -10.87 -7.06
N LEU A 28 10.48 -11.31 -6.21
CA LEU A 28 10.25 -12.25 -5.10
C LEU A 28 9.99 -11.53 -3.78
N TYR A 29 10.12 -10.21 -3.73
CA TYR A 29 9.93 -9.45 -2.51
C TYR A 29 8.50 -9.60 -2.00
N GLN A 30 8.40 -9.99 -0.73
CA GLN A 30 7.17 -9.91 0.04
C GLN A 30 7.42 -8.95 1.20
N PRO A 31 6.51 -8.00 1.48
CA PRO A 31 6.62 -7.16 2.65
C PRO A 31 6.84 -8.00 3.89
N ARG A 32 7.85 -7.64 4.69
CA ARG A 32 8.02 -8.28 5.97
C ARG A 32 6.87 -7.84 6.85
N MET A 33 5.93 -8.77 7.07
CA MET A 33 4.91 -8.61 8.10
C MET A 33 5.62 -8.50 9.46
N ALA A 34 5.03 -7.75 10.39
CA ALA A 34 5.46 -7.88 11.77
C ALA A 34 5.25 -9.34 12.16
N GLU A 35 6.19 -9.89 12.93
CA GLU A 35 6.06 -11.23 13.46
C GLU A 35 4.68 -11.38 14.11
N GLY A 36 3.96 -12.41 13.68
CA GLY A 36 2.58 -12.58 14.06
C GLY A 36 2.11 -13.99 13.79
N GLU A 37 1.24 -14.46 14.68
CA GLU A 37 0.64 -15.78 14.57
C GLU A 37 -0.80 -15.67 14.05
N TRP A 38 -1.25 -16.75 13.41
CA TRP A 38 -2.65 -16.94 13.06
C TRP A 38 -3.41 -17.45 14.28
N VAL A 39 -4.23 -16.59 14.87
CA VAL A 39 -5.03 -16.86 16.06
C VAL A 39 -6.37 -17.46 15.66
N ARG A 40 -6.63 -18.71 16.08
CA ARG A 40 -7.95 -19.36 15.97
C ARG A 40 -8.78 -19.10 17.22
N GLY A 41 -10.09 -19.03 17.06
CA GLY A 41 -11.02 -18.93 18.20
C GLY A 41 -10.93 -17.61 18.97
N ALA A 42 -10.48 -16.52 18.33
CA ALA A 42 -10.53 -15.20 18.94
C ALA A 42 -11.97 -14.82 19.33
N GLU A 43 -12.12 -13.97 20.34
CA GLU A 43 -13.44 -13.54 20.81
C GLU A 43 -14.24 -12.87 19.68
N ARG A 44 -15.57 -13.03 19.70
CA ARG A 44 -16.48 -12.42 18.71
C ARG A 44 -16.25 -10.92 18.53
N ASP A 45 -15.96 -10.20 19.63
CA ASP A 45 -15.68 -8.76 19.58
C ASP A 45 -14.40 -8.45 18.78
N THR A 46 -13.39 -9.30 18.86
CA THR A 46 -12.13 -9.17 18.10
C THR A 46 -12.39 -9.27 16.59
N TYR A 47 -13.21 -10.24 16.16
CA TYR A 47 -13.62 -10.33 14.75
C TYR A 47 -14.39 -9.08 14.31
N ARG A 48 -15.32 -8.61 15.14
CA ARG A 48 -16.09 -7.40 14.85
C ARG A 48 -15.20 -6.17 14.67
N LYS A 49 -14.14 -6.05 15.48
CA LYS A 49 -13.15 -4.96 15.38
C LYS A 49 -12.30 -5.05 14.12
N VAL A 50 -11.71 -6.21 13.85
CA VAL A 50 -10.87 -6.43 12.66
C VAL A 50 -11.68 -6.20 11.39
N PHE A 51 -12.81 -6.89 11.24
CA PHE A 51 -13.65 -6.78 10.05
C PHE A 51 -14.38 -5.43 9.97
N GLY A 52 -14.77 -4.84 11.09
CA GLY A 52 -15.34 -3.49 11.14
C GLY A 52 -14.35 -2.43 10.69
N GLY A 53 -13.08 -2.52 11.10
CA GLY A 53 -11.99 -1.68 10.64
C GLY A 53 -11.75 -1.80 9.13
N LEU A 54 -11.61 -3.05 8.64
CA LEU A 54 -11.45 -3.34 7.21
C LEU A 54 -12.64 -2.84 6.39
N GLY A 55 -13.85 -3.11 6.86
CA GLY A 55 -15.08 -2.69 6.21
C GLY A 55 -15.18 -1.15 6.17
N ALA A 56 -14.86 -0.46 7.26
CA ALA A 56 -14.85 0.99 7.29
C ALA A 56 -13.81 1.59 6.33
N ALA A 57 -12.63 0.99 6.24
CA ALA A 57 -11.62 1.35 5.25
C ALA A 57 -12.15 1.15 3.82
N ALA A 58 -12.55 -0.07 3.49
CA ALA A 58 -13.08 -0.41 2.17
C ALA A 58 -14.25 0.51 1.77
N GLY A 59 -15.17 0.79 2.70
CA GLY A 59 -16.29 1.68 2.48
C GLY A 59 -15.89 3.15 2.30
N ALA A 60 -14.97 3.66 3.13
CA ALA A 60 -14.48 5.03 3.06
C ALA A 60 -13.71 5.30 1.77
N PHE A 61 -12.97 4.31 1.28
CA PHE A 61 -12.13 4.41 0.09
C PHE A 61 -12.87 4.05 -1.21
N GLY A 62 -13.68 2.99 -1.21
CA GLY A 62 -14.54 2.64 -2.35
C GLY A 62 -15.53 3.75 -2.70
N SER A 63 -15.86 4.57 -1.71
CA SER A 63 -16.57 5.83 -1.84
C SER A 63 -15.95 6.83 -2.84
N HIS A 64 -14.63 6.83 -3.03
CA HIS A 64 -13.96 7.74 -3.97
C HIS A 64 -13.97 7.25 -5.42
N PHE A 65 -14.14 5.94 -5.63
CA PHE A 65 -14.06 5.31 -6.96
C PHE A 65 -15.37 4.72 -7.43
N VAL A 66 -16.42 4.89 -6.64
CA VAL A 66 -17.79 4.54 -6.96
C VAL A 66 -17.89 3.34 -7.92
N LEU A 67 -17.47 2.20 -7.37
CA LEU A 67 -17.98 0.86 -7.71
C LEU A 67 -17.40 0.16 -8.95
N ALA A 68 -16.08 0.14 -9.08
CA ALA A 68 -15.38 -1.08 -9.55
C ALA A 68 -14.74 -1.85 -8.38
N ALA A 69 -14.31 -1.13 -7.34
CA ALA A 69 -13.45 -1.66 -6.28
C ALA A 69 -14.17 -2.33 -5.10
N ALA A 70 -15.33 -1.82 -4.65
CA ALA A 70 -15.96 -2.29 -3.41
C ALA A 70 -16.61 -3.68 -3.54
N GLY A 71 -17.19 -3.98 -4.70
CA GLY A 71 -17.69 -5.32 -5.02
C GLY A 71 -16.57 -6.35 -5.18
N GLY A 72 -15.46 -5.94 -5.79
CA GLY A 72 -14.24 -6.75 -5.90
C GLY A 72 -13.54 -6.96 -4.56
N TRP A 73 -13.48 -5.96 -3.68
CA TRP A 73 -12.77 -6.06 -2.40
C TRP A 73 -13.53 -6.81 -1.31
N ALA A 74 -14.83 -6.58 -1.16
CA ALA A 74 -15.66 -7.42 -0.29
C ALA A 74 -15.66 -8.86 -0.84
N GLY A 75 -15.71 -9.04 -2.15
CA GLY A 75 -15.59 -10.34 -2.81
C GLY A 75 -14.23 -11.00 -2.61
N MET A 76 -13.11 -10.28 -2.69
CA MET A 76 -11.74 -10.81 -2.54
C MET A 76 -11.33 -11.02 -1.08
N ALA A 77 -11.70 -10.13 -0.17
CA ALA A 77 -11.45 -10.32 1.27
C ALA A 77 -12.28 -11.50 1.81
N VAL A 78 -13.53 -11.66 1.34
CA VAL A 78 -14.37 -12.82 1.67
C VAL A 78 -13.93 -14.07 0.91
N ALA A 79 -13.56 -14.00 -0.37
CA ALA A 79 -13.06 -15.16 -1.12
C ALA A 79 -11.68 -15.63 -0.67
N GLY A 80 -10.81 -14.73 -0.22
CA GLY A 80 -9.54 -15.04 0.41
C GLY A 80 -9.71 -15.63 1.81
N ALA A 81 -10.67 -15.13 2.59
CA ALA A 81 -11.00 -15.67 3.91
C ALA A 81 -11.80 -16.99 3.87
N LEU A 82 -12.51 -17.28 2.79
CA LEU A 82 -13.40 -18.46 2.64
C LEU A 82 -12.96 -19.47 1.56
N GLY A 83 -11.87 -19.22 0.83
CA GLY A 83 -11.39 -20.13 -0.23
C GLY A 83 -12.27 -20.21 -1.50
N LEU A 84 -13.16 -19.23 -1.74
CA LEU A 84 -14.24 -19.30 -2.75
C LEU A 84 -13.86 -18.90 -4.19
N GLY A 85 -12.60 -18.51 -4.45
CA GLY A 85 -12.10 -18.27 -5.82
C GLY A 85 -12.81 -17.12 -6.60
N PRO A 86 -12.60 -17.05 -7.93
CA PRO A 86 -12.97 -15.89 -8.78
C PRO A 86 -14.47 -15.58 -8.89
N LEU A 87 -15.35 -16.56 -8.64
CA LEU A 87 -16.80 -16.44 -8.83
C LEU A 87 -17.48 -15.54 -7.78
N GLY A 88 -16.96 -15.49 -6.55
CA GLY A 88 -17.48 -14.62 -5.49
C GLY A 88 -17.19 -13.12 -5.73
N ALA A 89 -16.15 -12.80 -6.50
CA ALA A 89 -15.78 -11.44 -6.85
C ALA A 89 -16.72 -10.81 -7.91
N ALA A 90 -17.30 -11.63 -8.79
CA ALA A 90 -18.14 -11.16 -9.90
C ALA A 90 -19.54 -10.69 -9.45
N ALA A 91 -20.16 -11.39 -8.50
CA ALA A 91 -21.51 -11.06 -8.02
C ALA A 91 -21.56 -9.76 -7.19
N GLY A 92 -20.53 -9.48 -6.38
CA GLY A 92 -20.40 -8.23 -5.63
C GLY A 92 -20.21 -7.00 -6.52
N LEU A 93 -19.67 -7.20 -7.73
CA LEU A 93 -19.32 -6.14 -8.67
C LEU A 93 -20.56 -5.62 -9.43
N ALA A 94 -21.49 -6.50 -9.81
CA ALA A 94 -22.68 -6.14 -10.59
C ALA A 94 -23.70 -5.29 -9.81
N LEU A 95 -23.94 -5.58 -8.53
CA LEU A 95 -24.90 -4.83 -7.69
C LEU A 95 -24.38 -3.46 -7.24
N GLY A 96 -23.06 -3.29 -7.24
CA GLY A 96 -22.44 -2.02 -6.89
C GLY A 96 -22.62 -0.95 -7.97
N LEU A 97 -22.61 -1.32 -9.24
CA LEU A 97 -22.46 -0.39 -10.36
C LEU A 97 -23.66 0.57 -10.57
N TYR A 98 -24.89 0.20 -10.21
CA TYR A 98 -26.09 0.93 -10.65
C TYR A 98 -26.45 2.19 -9.82
N GLY A 99 -26.09 2.24 -8.53
CA GLY A 99 -26.68 3.22 -7.60
C GLY A 99 -25.92 4.54 -7.40
N ALA A 100 -24.64 4.63 -7.77
CA ALA A 100 -23.77 5.60 -7.12
C ALA A 100 -23.14 6.66 -8.04
N VAL A 101 -23.37 6.56 -9.35
CA VAL A 101 -22.91 7.53 -10.37
C VAL A 101 -23.36 8.98 -10.06
N LYS A 102 -24.30 9.21 -9.14
CA LYS A 102 -24.93 10.52 -8.93
C LYS A 102 -24.44 11.36 -7.74
N LEU A 103 -23.55 10.89 -6.84
CA LEU A 103 -23.45 11.51 -5.49
C LEU A 103 -22.09 11.98 -4.94
N GLN A 104 -20.91 11.68 -5.52
CA GLN A 104 -19.73 11.52 -4.63
C GLN A 104 -18.45 12.35 -4.84
N GLY A 105 -18.36 13.22 -5.85
CA GLY A 105 -17.06 13.83 -6.18
C GLY A 105 -16.52 14.94 -5.25
N LYS A 106 -17.36 15.70 -4.52
CA LYS A 106 -16.93 17.03 -4.01
C LYS A 106 -17.05 17.33 -2.50
N THR A 107 -17.67 16.49 -1.68
CA THR A 107 -18.13 16.95 -0.33
C THR A 107 -17.60 16.17 0.86
N GLY A 108 -16.79 15.12 0.69
CA GLY A 108 -16.35 14.24 1.80
C GLY A 108 -17.49 13.44 2.48
N ILE A 109 -18.75 13.76 2.15
CA ILE A 109 -19.96 13.04 2.59
C ILE A 109 -19.88 11.59 2.15
N GLY A 110 -19.39 11.35 0.93
CA GLY A 110 -19.15 10.01 0.40
C GLY A 110 -18.28 9.15 1.29
N ARG A 111 -17.13 9.66 1.72
CA ARG A 111 -16.20 8.95 2.61
C ARG A 111 -16.88 8.64 3.94
N LYS A 112 -17.58 9.62 4.51
CA LYS A 112 -18.30 9.45 5.78
C LYS A 112 -19.42 8.40 5.67
N LEU A 113 -20.23 8.45 4.62
CA LEU A 113 -21.33 7.51 4.41
C LEU A 113 -20.79 6.12 4.07
N GLY A 114 -19.86 6.05 3.12
CA GLY A 114 -19.22 4.82 2.68
C GLY A 114 -18.53 4.11 3.83
N GLY A 115 -17.71 4.81 4.62
CA GLY A 115 -17.02 4.18 5.76
C GLY A 115 -17.98 3.76 6.88
N ARG A 116 -19.08 4.48 7.10
CA ARG A 116 -20.12 4.05 8.05
C ARG A 116 -20.82 2.77 7.58
N LEU A 117 -21.24 2.72 6.32
CA LEU A 117 -21.88 1.53 5.73
C LEU A 117 -20.91 0.36 5.70
N GLY A 118 -19.69 0.59 5.23
CA GLY A 118 -18.62 -0.40 5.19
C GLY A 118 -18.30 -0.96 6.58
N GLY A 119 -18.23 -0.11 7.61
CA GLY A 119 -18.01 -0.56 8.99
C GLY A 119 -19.14 -1.44 9.52
N VAL A 120 -20.40 -1.13 9.19
CA VAL A 120 -21.56 -1.97 9.56
C VAL A 120 -21.51 -3.32 8.83
N LEU A 121 -21.26 -3.32 7.52
CA LEU A 121 -21.13 -4.56 6.73
C LEU A 121 -19.95 -5.40 7.22
N GLY A 122 -18.84 -4.77 7.56
CA GLY A 122 -17.68 -5.38 8.19
C GLY A 122 -18.01 -6.03 9.53
N ASP A 123 -18.76 -5.35 10.42
CA ASP A 123 -19.21 -5.93 11.69
C ASP A 123 -20.05 -7.21 11.47
N VAL A 124 -20.96 -7.19 10.49
CA VAL A 124 -21.76 -8.36 10.12
C VAL A 124 -20.88 -9.49 9.58
N ALA A 125 -19.95 -9.19 8.66
CA ALA A 125 -19.00 -10.17 8.14
C ALA A 125 -18.13 -10.77 9.24
N GLY A 126 -17.67 -9.96 10.22
CA GLY A 126 -16.91 -10.44 11.37
C GLY A 126 -17.67 -11.45 12.22
N ARG A 127 -18.99 -11.28 12.39
CA ARG A 127 -19.83 -12.26 13.10
C ARG A 127 -19.89 -13.59 12.35
N VAL A 128 -20.00 -13.54 11.02
CA VAL A 128 -20.00 -14.74 10.17
C VAL A 128 -18.64 -15.42 10.22
N ALA A 129 -17.54 -14.68 10.06
CA ALA A 129 -16.18 -15.20 10.12
C ALA A 129 -15.85 -15.85 11.48
N HIS A 130 -16.34 -15.26 12.57
CA HIS A 130 -16.24 -15.86 13.91
C HIS A 130 -16.98 -17.19 13.99
N HIS A 131 -18.21 -17.25 13.49
CA HIS A 131 -19.01 -18.50 13.47
C HIS A 131 -18.34 -19.60 12.63
N LEU A 132 -17.64 -19.22 11.56
CA LEU A 132 -16.88 -20.13 10.71
C LEU A 132 -15.48 -20.47 11.25
N GLY A 133 -15.05 -19.87 12.37
CA GLY A 133 -13.74 -20.12 12.98
C GLY A 133 -12.55 -19.67 12.11
N VAL A 134 -12.73 -18.66 11.25
CA VAL A 134 -11.69 -18.16 10.34
C VAL A 134 -10.51 -17.61 11.16
N PRO A 135 -9.26 -18.08 11.00
CA PRO A 135 -8.14 -17.56 11.78
C PRO A 135 -7.89 -16.08 11.49
N LEU A 136 -7.51 -15.31 12.52
CA LEU A 136 -7.13 -13.90 12.41
C LEU A 136 -5.62 -13.76 12.57
N HIS A 137 -5.00 -12.86 11.80
CA HIS A 137 -3.60 -12.51 12.04
C HIS A 137 -3.50 -11.64 13.31
N SER A 138 -2.57 -11.96 14.21
CA SER A 138 -2.37 -11.24 15.48
C SER A 138 -2.07 -9.74 15.30
N THR A 139 -1.36 -9.34 14.24
CA THR A 139 -1.10 -7.91 13.97
C THR A 139 -2.38 -7.13 13.65
N HIS A 140 -3.36 -7.76 12.99
CA HIS A 140 -4.66 -7.14 12.72
C HIS A 140 -5.48 -7.01 14.01
N ILE A 141 -5.41 -8.01 14.88
CA ILE A 141 -6.04 -7.97 16.22
C ILE A 141 -5.48 -6.79 17.00
N GLU A 142 -4.15 -6.70 17.09
CA GLU A 142 -3.47 -5.65 17.85
C GLU A 142 -3.76 -4.26 17.26
N THR A 143 -3.65 -4.11 15.94
CA THR A 143 -3.95 -2.86 15.24
C THR A 143 -5.38 -2.42 15.50
N THR A 144 -6.35 -3.34 15.54
CA THR A 144 -7.77 -3.00 15.72
C THR A 144 -8.26 -3.09 17.15
N ARG A 145 -7.39 -3.31 18.15
CA ARG A 145 -7.78 -3.53 19.55
C ARG A 145 -8.67 -2.42 20.12
N ASN A 146 -8.40 -1.18 19.70
CA ASN A 146 -9.11 0.04 20.11
C ASN A 146 -10.14 0.52 19.07
N TYR A 147 -10.40 -0.27 18.03
CA TYR A 147 -11.43 0.05 17.06
C TYR A 147 -12.81 0.13 17.74
N SER A 148 -13.54 1.18 17.42
CA SER A 148 -14.96 1.29 17.74
C SER A 148 -15.69 2.06 16.65
N TYR A 149 -16.98 1.82 16.50
CA TYR A 149 -17.80 2.58 15.56
C TYR A 149 -17.81 4.09 15.89
N GLY A 150 -17.70 4.45 17.18
CA GLY A 150 -17.56 5.83 17.63
C GLY A 150 -16.27 6.49 17.13
N ALA A 151 -15.13 5.86 17.40
CA ALA A 151 -13.81 6.35 16.96
C ALA A 151 -13.72 6.43 15.42
N MET A 152 -14.22 5.41 14.73
CA MET A 152 -14.28 5.41 13.28
C MET A 152 -15.08 6.61 12.73
N LYS A 153 -16.25 6.92 13.31
CA LYS A 153 -17.03 8.11 12.90
C LYS A 153 -16.28 9.42 13.06
N SER A 154 -15.51 9.60 14.14
CA SER A 154 -14.71 10.82 14.34
C SER A 154 -13.53 10.89 13.39
N LEU A 155 -12.94 9.74 13.03
CA LEU A 155 -11.75 9.68 12.17
C LEU A 155 -12.06 9.68 10.67
N LEU A 156 -13.29 9.37 10.26
CA LEU A 156 -13.70 9.35 8.85
C LEU A 156 -13.48 10.69 8.12
N GLY A 157 -13.47 11.81 8.83
CA GLY A 157 -13.19 13.13 8.25
C GLY A 157 -11.70 13.42 8.05
N ASN A 158 -10.81 12.67 8.70
CA ASN A 158 -9.37 12.91 8.66
C ASN A 158 -8.71 11.97 7.64
N LEU A 159 -8.20 12.53 6.54
CA LEU A 159 -7.49 11.76 5.51
C LEU A 159 -6.06 11.39 5.94
N HIS A 160 -5.48 12.17 6.85
CA HIS A 160 -4.09 12.03 7.28
C HIS A 160 -3.92 11.24 8.58
N HIS A 161 -5.02 10.89 9.26
CA HIS A 161 -4.96 10.06 10.46
C HIS A 161 -4.42 8.68 10.13
N ASN A 162 -3.50 8.20 10.98
CA ASN A 162 -3.11 6.81 11.08
C ASN A 162 -2.58 6.55 12.50
N SER A 163 -3.00 5.45 13.12
CA SER A 163 -2.52 5.07 14.47
C SER A 163 -1.19 4.32 14.45
N HIS A 164 -0.70 3.89 13.29
CA HIS A 164 0.62 3.28 13.17
C HIS A 164 1.73 4.32 13.34
N PRO A 165 2.81 3.94 14.03
CA PRO A 165 3.98 4.79 14.11
C PRO A 165 4.53 5.05 12.71
N ARG A 166 5.07 6.25 12.51
CA ARG A 166 5.86 6.60 11.33
C ARG A 166 7.25 6.00 11.43
N ILE A 167 8.02 6.01 10.34
CA ILE A 167 9.43 5.60 10.38
C ILE A 167 10.18 6.54 11.32
N SER A 168 10.89 5.99 12.31
CA SER A 168 11.66 6.80 13.25
C SER A 168 12.86 7.44 12.56
N SER A 169 13.38 8.55 13.08
CA SER A 169 14.62 9.15 12.54
C SER A 169 15.81 8.20 12.61
N GLU A 170 15.83 7.28 13.58
CA GLU A 170 16.87 6.25 13.68
C GLU A 170 16.73 5.20 12.57
N ASP A 171 15.53 4.67 12.34
CA ASP A 171 15.26 3.73 11.26
C ASP A 171 15.52 4.37 9.89
N ALA A 172 15.15 5.65 9.71
CA ALA A 172 15.45 6.39 8.49
C ALA A 172 16.97 6.52 8.25
N ARG A 173 17.76 6.82 9.29
CA ARG A 173 19.23 6.84 9.16
C ARG A 173 19.81 5.48 8.81
N ARG A 174 19.35 4.41 9.47
CA ARG A 174 19.79 3.04 9.18
C ARG A 174 19.44 2.63 7.76
N PHE A 175 18.23 2.98 7.30
CA PHE A 175 17.79 2.77 5.92
C PHE A 175 18.75 3.47 4.96
N ILE A 176 18.91 4.80 5.08
CA ILE A 176 19.75 5.64 4.19
C ILE A 176 21.21 5.15 4.14
N ALA A 177 21.76 4.66 5.27
CA ALA A 177 23.12 4.15 5.32
C ALA A 177 23.37 2.92 4.41
N GLY A 178 22.32 2.17 4.05
CA GLY A 178 22.41 1.03 3.13
C GLY A 178 22.28 1.38 1.64
N LEU A 179 21.95 2.64 1.32
CA LEU A 179 21.65 3.07 -0.05
C LEU A 179 22.90 3.49 -0.82
N LYS A 180 22.83 3.32 -2.14
CA LYS A 180 23.81 3.79 -3.13
C LYS A 180 23.12 4.65 -4.18
N PRO A 181 23.81 5.65 -4.76
CA PRO A 181 23.28 6.41 -5.89
C PRO A 181 22.70 5.49 -6.97
N GLY A 182 21.54 5.84 -7.52
CA GLY A 182 20.80 5.01 -8.47
C GLY A 182 19.74 4.11 -7.81
N ASP A 183 19.86 3.80 -6.52
CA ASP A 183 18.82 3.03 -5.82
C ASP A 183 17.45 3.71 -5.94
N VAL A 184 16.41 2.92 -6.14
CA VAL A 184 15.02 3.36 -6.20
C VAL A 184 14.38 3.16 -4.84
N VAL A 185 13.85 4.24 -4.27
CA VAL A 185 13.11 4.16 -3.00
C VAL A 185 11.63 4.13 -3.28
N LEU A 186 10.94 3.12 -2.76
CA LEU A 186 9.48 3.06 -2.77
C LEU A 186 8.97 3.32 -1.36
N THR A 187 7.93 4.15 -1.23
CA THR A 187 7.32 4.48 0.06
C THR A 187 5.82 4.31 0.01
N ASN A 188 5.22 4.03 1.17
CA ASN A 188 3.80 4.16 1.36
C ASN A 188 3.47 5.59 1.82
N ASP A 189 2.56 6.24 1.11
CA ASP A 189 1.99 7.52 1.49
C ASP A 189 0.48 7.39 1.54
N GLU A 190 -0.03 7.46 2.75
CA GLU A 190 -1.44 7.30 3.00
C GLU A 190 -2.24 8.55 2.66
N ALA A 191 -1.61 9.72 2.48
CA ALA A 191 -2.29 10.89 1.93
C ALA A 191 -2.72 10.64 0.47
N SER A 192 -2.04 9.74 -0.23
CA SER A 192 -2.37 9.27 -1.58
C SER A 192 -3.34 8.09 -1.58
N THR A 193 -4.21 7.99 -0.57
CA THR A 193 -5.09 6.84 -0.37
C THR A 193 -5.96 6.45 -1.58
N PRO A 194 -6.50 7.42 -2.35
CA PRO A 194 -7.23 7.07 -3.55
C PRO A 194 -6.34 6.38 -4.61
N PHE A 195 -5.12 6.89 -4.79
CA PHE A 195 -4.14 6.30 -5.72
C PHE A 195 -3.69 4.91 -5.23
N ALA A 196 -3.43 4.77 -3.93
CA ALA A 196 -3.11 3.51 -3.28
C ALA A 196 -4.16 2.42 -3.54
N LEU A 197 -5.45 2.75 -3.35
CA LEU A 197 -6.55 1.83 -3.58
C LEU A 197 -6.78 1.54 -5.07
N ALA A 198 -6.63 2.55 -5.93
CA ALA A 198 -6.69 2.34 -7.38
C ALA A 198 -5.59 1.36 -7.82
N THR A 199 -4.35 1.57 -7.40
CA THR A 199 -3.23 0.67 -7.63
C THR A 199 -3.54 -0.73 -7.11
N LEU A 200 -4.08 -0.85 -5.89
CA LEU A 200 -4.47 -2.12 -5.30
C LEU A 200 -5.53 -2.89 -6.11
N VAL A 201 -6.56 -2.20 -6.57
CA VAL A 201 -7.63 -2.76 -7.42
C VAL A 201 -7.09 -3.19 -8.79
N LEU A 202 -6.18 -2.39 -9.35
CA LEU A 202 -5.59 -2.64 -10.67
C LEU A 202 -4.50 -3.70 -10.67
N THR A 203 -3.87 -3.96 -9.53
CA THR A 203 -2.72 -4.87 -9.41
C THR A 203 -3.11 -6.27 -8.97
N GLY A 204 -4.23 -6.44 -8.24
CA GLY A 204 -4.66 -7.71 -7.67
C GLY A 204 -3.67 -8.31 -6.64
N ARG A 205 -2.52 -7.67 -6.43
CA ARG A 205 -1.41 -8.05 -5.55
C ARG A 205 -0.60 -6.81 -5.14
N GLY A 206 -0.33 -6.69 -3.83
CA GLY A 206 0.89 -6.02 -3.32
C GLY A 206 1.09 -4.56 -3.72
N ALA A 207 0.03 -3.75 -3.72
CA ALA A 207 0.17 -2.31 -3.91
C ALA A 207 0.74 -1.62 -2.66
N ASP A 208 1.74 -2.17 -1.97
CA ASP A 208 2.20 -1.61 -0.69
C ASP A 208 2.83 -0.22 -0.82
N PHE A 209 3.20 0.17 -2.05
CA PHE A 209 3.86 1.44 -2.32
C PHE A 209 3.02 2.34 -3.21
N THR A 210 2.97 3.61 -2.81
CA THR A 210 2.14 4.63 -3.47
C THR A 210 2.98 5.76 -4.03
N HIS A 211 4.30 5.71 -3.80
CA HIS A 211 5.23 6.75 -4.21
C HIS A 211 6.61 6.17 -4.48
N GLY A 212 7.30 6.69 -5.49
CA GLY A 212 8.63 6.26 -5.92
C GLY A 212 9.59 7.44 -6.07
N LEU A 213 10.86 7.21 -5.75
CA LEU A 213 11.93 8.20 -5.76
C LEU A 213 13.24 7.57 -6.28
N VAL A 214 14.12 8.38 -6.87
CA VAL A 214 15.50 7.97 -7.20
C VAL A 214 16.45 8.55 -6.16
N PHE A 215 17.26 7.71 -5.51
CA PHE A 215 18.29 8.15 -4.57
C PHE A 215 19.53 8.64 -5.32
N THR A 216 19.95 9.87 -5.05
CA THR A 216 21.03 10.55 -5.77
C THR A 216 22.35 10.61 -5.00
N GLY A 217 22.40 9.99 -3.81
CA GLY A 217 23.54 10.04 -2.91
C GLY A 217 23.43 11.15 -1.86
N GLY A 218 24.28 11.09 -0.82
CA GLY A 218 24.35 12.13 0.21
C GLY A 218 23.05 12.37 0.99
N GLY A 219 22.17 11.36 1.09
CA GLY A 219 20.86 11.50 1.75
C GLY A 219 19.79 12.16 0.88
N ARG A 220 20.05 12.39 -0.41
CA ARG A 220 19.15 13.13 -1.31
C ARG A 220 18.43 12.21 -2.29
N THR A 221 17.24 12.63 -2.71
CA THR A 221 16.42 11.93 -3.71
C THR A 221 15.79 12.91 -4.69
N VAL A 222 15.54 12.46 -5.90
CA VAL A 222 14.62 13.13 -6.84
C VAL A 222 13.27 12.43 -6.81
N GLU A 223 12.19 13.22 -6.68
CA GLU A 223 10.80 12.75 -6.69
C GLU A 223 9.88 13.71 -7.45
N ALA A 224 8.78 13.18 -8.00
CA ALA A 224 7.69 13.98 -8.56
C ALA A 224 6.49 14.01 -7.61
N THR A 225 6.01 15.20 -7.27
CA THR A 225 4.96 15.42 -6.27
C THR A 225 3.90 16.38 -6.80
N MET A 226 2.65 16.23 -6.38
CA MET A 226 1.53 17.05 -6.88
C MET A 226 1.75 18.56 -6.68
N GLU A 227 2.43 18.97 -5.61
CA GLU A 227 2.56 20.38 -5.24
C GLU A 227 3.64 21.13 -6.03
N LEU A 228 4.83 20.55 -6.22
CA LEU A 228 5.97 21.25 -6.86
C LEU A 228 6.55 20.51 -8.07
N GLY A 229 5.89 19.46 -8.58
CA GLY A 229 6.45 18.66 -9.68
C GLY A 229 7.69 17.88 -9.26
N VAL A 230 8.65 17.74 -10.19
CA VAL A 230 9.91 17.02 -10.00
C VAL A 230 10.92 17.90 -9.26
N ARG A 231 11.43 17.41 -8.13
CA ARG A 231 12.37 18.15 -7.27
C ARG A 231 13.32 17.23 -6.51
N GLU A 232 14.42 17.81 -6.06
CA GLU A 232 15.33 17.13 -5.14
C GLU A 232 14.98 17.44 -3.68
N ARG A 233 14.96 16.42 -2.83
CA ARG A 233 14.62 16.52 -1.40
C ARG A 233 15.49 15.63 -0.53
N ASP A 234 15.52 15.95 0.75
CA ASP A 234 16.16 15.14 1.77
C ASP A 234 15.31 13.88 2.06
N LEU A 235 15.94 12.71 2.01
CA LEU A 235 15.26 11.43 2.18
C LEU A 235 14.87 11.20 3.65
N ALA A 236 15.64 11.69 4.62
CA ALA A 236 15.28 11.54 6.03
C ALA A 236 14.00 12.32 6.35
N ASP A 237 13.87 13.54 5.83
CA ASP A 237 12.66 14.37 5.95
C ASP A 237 11.44 13.70 5.30
N ILE A 238 11.65 12.99 4.18
CA ILE A 238 10.57 12.25 3.52
C ILE A 238 10.15 11.05 4.39
N LEU A 239 11.11 10.23 4.84
CA LEU A 239 10.85 8.96 5.51
C LEU A 239 10.11 9.13 6.84
N VAL A 240 10.43 10.16 7.63
CA VAL A 240 9.75 10.41 8.93
C VAL A 240 8.26 10.73 8.81
N HIS A 241 7.76 10.93 7.59
CA HIS A 241 6.35 11.11 7.29
C HIS A 241 5.69 9.87 6.69
N LYS A 242 6.43 8.78 6.51
CA LYS A 242 5.95 7.51 5.92
C LYS A 242 5.83 6.44 7.01
N HIS A 243 5.08 5.38 6.71
CA HIS A 243 4.94 4.24 7.61
C HIS A 243 5.89 3.11 7.21
N HIS A 244 6.11 2.91 5.91
CA HIS A 244 6.89 1.83 5.32
C HIS A 244 7.65 2.34 4.09
N ALA A 245 8.87 1.85 3.91
CA ALA A 245 9.71 2.13 2.76
C ALA A 245 10.62 0.95 2.42
N ILE A 246 10.94 0.80 1.15
CA ILE A 246 11.97 -0.11 0.66
C ILE A 246 12.92 0.58 -0.31
N ALA A 247 14.14 0.06 -0.43
CA ALA A 247 15.08 0.45 -1.48
C ALA A 247 15.32 -0.74 -2.40
N ILE A 248 15.16 -0.50 -3.70
CA ILE A 248 15.43 -1.43 -4.79
C ILE A 248 16.74 -0.97 -5.44
N ARG A 249 17.68 -1.91 -5.61
CA ARG A 249 18.93 -1.70 -6.34
C ARG A 249 18.88 -2.48 -7.65
N PRO A 250 18.74 -1.80 -8.80
CA PRO A 250 18.88 -2.44 -10.09
C PRO A 250 20.32 -2.93 -10.35
N GLN A 251 20.44 -3.94 -11.21
CA GLN A 251 21.71 -4.49 -11.67
C GLN A 251 22.29 -3.61 -12.76
N TYR A 252 23.08 -2.62 -12.34
CA TYR A 252 23.73 -1.67 -13.24
C TYR A 252 25.01 -2.22 -13.87
N GLU A 253 25.20 -1.91 -15.16
CA GLU A 253 26.52 -1.94 -15.77
C GLU A 253 27.37 -0.76 -15.25
N PRO A 254 28.71 -0.81 -15.36
CA PRO A 254 29.58 0.25 -14.87
C PRO A 254 29.16 1.65 -15.36
N GLY A 255 28.89 2.56 -14.43
CA GLY A 255 28.55 3.97 -14.71
C GLY A 255 27.07 4.25 -14.96
N GLN A 256 26.22 3.23 -15.09
CA GLN A 256 24.78 3.43 -15.32
C GLN A 256 24.04 3.96 -14.10
N ASP A 257 24.49 3.60 -12.89
CA ASP A 257 24.00 4.18 -11.64
C ASP A 257 24.09 5.71 -11.66
N GLN A 258 25.23 6.24 -12.11
CA GLN A 258 25.45 7.69 -12.27
C GLN A 258 24.61 8.27 -13.42
N ALA A 259 24.46 7.54 -14.52
CA ALA A 259 23.62 7.95 -15.63
C ALA A 259 22.13 8.06 -15.23
N VAL A 260 21.63 7.13 -14.42
CA VAL A 260 20.27 7.17 -13.84
C VAL A 260 20.12 8.38 -12.92
N VAL A 261 21.09 8.64 -12.04
CA VAL A 261 21.07 9.82 -11.18
C VAL A 261 21.07 11.11 -11.99
N GLN A 262 21.88 11.19 -13.04
CA GLN A 262 21.93 12.36 -13.90
C GLN A 262 20.59 12.56 -14.64
N ALA A 263 20.03 11.49 -15.22
CA ALA A 263 18.73 11.54 -15.87
C ALA A 263 17.61 12.00 -14.92
N ALA A 264 17.63 11.54 -13.66
CA ALA A 264 16.72 12.01 -12.64
C ALA A 264 16.87 13.52 -12.37
N ARG A 265 18.11 14.02 -12.24
CA ARG A 265 18.40 15.44 -12.04
C ARG A 265 17.97 16.30 -13.22
N ASP A 266 18.12 15.82 -14.44
CA ASP A 266 17.70 16.55 -15.65
C ASP A 266 16.17 16.77 -15.74
N MET A 267 15.39 16.00 -14.97
CA MET A 267 13.95 16.18 -14.86
C MET A 267 13.54 17.20 -13.78
N VAL A 268 14.45 17.66 -12.92
CA VAL A 268 14.12 18.64 -11.87
C VAL A 268 13.55 19.93 -12.48
N GLY A 269 12.44 20.41 -11.90
CA GLY A 269 11.69 21.57 -12.38
C GLY A 269 10.56 21.23 -13.35
N LYS A 270 10.45 19.98 -13.82
CA LYS A 270 9.31 19.53 -14.64
C LYS A 270 8.02 19.48 -13.82
N PRO A 271 6.85 19.85 -14.39
CA PRO A 271 5.58 19.85 -13.67
C PRO A 271 5.09 18.44 -13.32
N TYR A 272 4.16 18.36 -12.36
CA TYR A 272 3.50 17.09 -12.06
C TYR A 272 2.48 16.72 -13.13
N ASP A 273 2.47 15.47 -13.57
CA ASP A 273 1.45 14.99 -14.50
C ASP A 273 0.21 14.44 -13.78
N PHE A 274 -0.84 15.26 -13.72
CA PHE A 274 -2.15 14.89 -13.18
C PHE A 274 -2.97 13.99 -14.12
N LYS A 275 -2.56 13.84 -15.38
CA LYS A 275 -3.28 13.06 -16.41
C LYS A 275 -2.73 11.64 -16.56
N PHE A 276 -1.60 11.33 -15.92
CA PHE A 276 -0.92 10.03 -15.96
C PHE A 276 -0.74 9.53 -17.41
N ARG A 277 -0.13 10.36 -18.26
CA ARG A 277 0.13 10.10 -19.68
C ARG A 277 1.63 10.01 -19.90
N LEU A 278 2.11 8.82 -20.26
CA LEU A 278 3.52 8.64 -20.57
C LEU A 278 3.98 9.55 -21.72
N GLY A 279 5.19 10.10 -21.59
CA GLY A 279 5.90 10.81 -22.66
C GLY A 279 5.45 12.26 -22.90
N ASN A 280 4.77 12.88 -21.92
CA ASN A 280 4.51 14.32 -21.95
C ASN A 280 5.58 15.12 -21.19
N ASP A 281 5.43 16.45 -21.10
CA ASP A 281 6.42 17.33 -20.46
C ASP A 281 6.41 17.32 -18.92
N GLY A 282 5.50 16.58 -18.29
CA GLY A 282 5.39 16.42 -16.85
C GLY A 282 5.51 14.95 -16.44
N PHE A 283 5.78 14.75 -15.15
CA PHE A 283 5.98 13.41 -14.58
C PHE A 283 5.13 13.22 -13.34
N TYR A 284 4.55 12.05 -13.17
CA TYR A 284 4.13 11.56 -11.86
C TYR A 284 5.23 10.70 -11.24
N CYS A 285 5.10 10.36 -9.96
CA CYS A 285 6.19 9.82 -9.14
C CYS A 285 6.92 8.61 -9.74
N SER A 286 6.20 7.54 -10.08
CA SER A 286 6.77 6.34 -10.67
C SER A 286 7.18 6.50 -12.14
N GLU A 287 6.58 7.44 -12.87
CA GLU A 287 7.03 7.78 -14.23
C GLU A 287 8.41 8.45 -14.21
N ALA A 288 8.64 9.38 -13.29
CA ALA A 288 9.96 10.01 -13.13
C ALA A 288 11.05 8.96 -12.83
N VAL A 289 10.74 7.99 -11.96
CA VAL A 289 11.66 6.88 -11.69
C VAL A 289 11.91 6.04 -12.94
N TYR A 290 10.83 5.63 -13.61
CA TYR A 290 10.93 4.81 -14.82
C TYR A 290 11.72 5.51 -15.94
N GLU A 291 11.48 6.79 -16.17
CA GLU A 291 12.16 7.56 -17.21
C GLU A 291 13.65 7.73 -16.88
N ALA A 292 14.01 7.93 -15.61
CA ALA A 292 15.41 7.96 -15.18
C ALA A 292 16.11 6.63 -15.45
N LEU A 293 15.48 5.51 -15.11
CA LEU A 293 15.99 4.16 -15.35
C LEU A 293 16.11 3.88 -16.84
N LYS A 294 15.09 4.18 -17.63
CA LYS A 294 15.07 3.98 -19.08
C LYS A 294 16.19 4.75 -19.79
N ARG A 295 16.51 5.97 -19.33
CA ARG A 295 17.60 6.78 -19.91
C ARG A 295 18.99 6.34 -19.45
N GLY A 296 19.14 6.02 -18.17
CA GLY A 296 20.45 5.71 -17.59
C GLY A 296 20.87 4.24 -17.68
N ALA A 297 19.91 3.33 -17.77
CA ALA A 297 20.11 1.88 -17.78
C ALA A 297 19.04 1.20 -18.67
N PRO A 298 19.08 1.44 -20.00
CA PRO A 298 18.03 1.04 -20.94
C PRO A 298 17.86 -0.48 -21.11
N GLN A 299 18.82 -1.28 -20.67
CA GLN A 299 18.74 -2.74 -20.68
C GLN A 299 17.85 -3.30 -19.57
N LEU A 300 17.53 -2.50 -18.54
CA LEU A 300 16.65 -2.94 -17.46
C LEU A 300 15.21 -3.00 -17.97
N GLU A 301 14.58 -4.17 -17.86
CA GLU A 301 13.19 -4.32 -18.24
C GLU A 301 12.25 -4.04 -17.05
N PHE A 302 11.49 -2.95 -17.17
CA PHE A 302 10.37 -2.65 -16.27
C PHE A 302 9.05 -2.73 -17.03
N ARG A 303 8.04 -3.35 -16.41
CA ARG A 303 6.75 -3.59 -17.06
C ARG A 303 5.78 -2.44 -16.80
N SER A 304 5.33 -1.77 -17.86
CA SER A 304 4.12 -0.95 -17.83
C SER A 304 2.87 -1.83 -17.75
N ARG A 305 1.73 -1.22 -17.44
CA ARG A 305 0.43 -1.89 -17.46
C ARG A 305 -0.63 -1.06 -18.20
N PRO A 306 -1.56 -1.71 -18.92
CA PRO A 306 -2.73 -1.03 -19.45
C PRO A 306 -3.72 -0.71 -18.33
N LEU A 307 -4.13 0.55 -18.24
CA LEU A 307 -5.23 1.06 -17.44
C LEU A 307 -6.33 1.57 -18.38
N ILE A 308 -7.33 0.72 -18.63
CA ILE A 308 -8.47 0.92 -19.54
C ILE A 308 -8.03 1.24 -20.98
N THR A 309 -7.51 2.44 -21.24
CA THR A 309 -7.07 2.92 -22.57
C THR A 309 -5.66 3.51 -22.57
N ARG A 310 -4.92 3.47 -21.47
CA ARG A 310 -3.58 4.08 -21.37
C ARG A 310 -2.58 3.18 -20.69
N GLU A 311 -1.32 3.27 -21.08
CA GLU A 311 -0.24 2.70 -20.28
C GLU A 311 0.07 3.59 -19.09
N VAL A 312 0.24 2.95 -17.93
CA VAL A 312 0.67 3.59 -16.69
C VAL A 312 1.71 2.72 -16.01
N ILE A 313 2.51 3.32 -15.14
CA ILE A 313 3.51 2.63 -14.33
C ILE A 313 3.20 2.97 -12.90
N VAL A 314 2.74 2.02 -12.09
CA VAL A 314 2.54 2.29 -10.66
C VAL A 314 3.83 1.99 -9.89
N PRO A 315 4.04 2.54 -8.68
CA PRO A 315 5.26 2.30 -7.91
C PRO A 315 5.57 0.80 -7.72
N SER A 316 4.56 -0.03 -7.44
CA SER A 316 4.74 -1.48 -7.32
C SER A 316 5.14 -2.19 -8.62
N ASP A 317 5.01 -1.56 -9.81
CA ASP A 317 5.52 -2.13 -11.06
C ASP A 317 7.05 -2.17 -11.08
N LEU A 318 7.70 -1.29 -10.32
CA LEU A 318 9.16 -1.22 -10.21
C LEU A 318 9.76 -2.44 -9.47
N LEU A 319 8.92 -3.24 -8.80
CA LEU A 319 9.30 -4.54 -8.23
C LEU A 319 9.18 -5.69 -9.24
N ARG A 320 8.54 -5.51 -10.39
CA ARG A 320 8.25 -6.59 -11.34
C ARG A 320 9.40 -6.81 -12.32
N THR A 321 10.59 -7.04 -11.80
CA THR A 321 11.81 -7.28 -12.56
C THR A 321 12.71 -8.29 -11.84
N GLU A 322 13.43 -9.09 -12.62
CA GLU A 322 14.49 -9.97 -12.10
C GLU A 322 15.85 -9.24 -12.03
N ASP A 323 15.96 -8.07 -12.65
CA ASP A 323 17.18 -7.27 -12.78
C ASP A 323 17.39 -6.33 -11.58
N ALA A 324 16.79 -6.63 -10.44
CA ALA A 324 16.93 -5.80 -9.24
C ALA A 324 16.76 -6.61 -7.95
N GLU A 325 17.32 -6.06 -6.87
CA GLU A 325 17.20 -6.61 -5.53
C GLU A 325 16.62 -5.55 -4.59
N VAL A 326 15.78 -5.95 -3.64
CA VAL A 326 15.46 -5.13 -2.47
C VAL A 326 16.63 -5.23 -1.50
N VAL A 327 17.23 -4.09 -1.17
CA VAL A 327 18.47 -3.99 -0.38
C VAL A 327 18.27 -3.38 1.00
N ALA A 328 17.17 -2.66 1.21
CA ALA A 328 16.82 -2.08 2.50
C ALA A 328 15.31 -1.99 2.66
N GLU A 329 14.85 -2.01 3.91
CA GLU A 329 13.44 -1.80 4.28
C GLU A 329 13.38 -1.12 5.65
N ALA A 330 12.44 -0.19 5.80
CA ALA A 330 12.14 0.50 7.05
C ALA A 330 10.64 0.49 7.30
N GLY A 331 10.24 0.39 8.57
CA GLY A 331 8.83 0.30 8.94
C GLY A 331 8.21 -1.09 8.70
N VAL A 332 8.97 -2.14 9.04
CA VAL A 332 8.51 -3.54 8.97
C VAL A 332 7.16 -3.73 9.66
N GLY A 333 6.28 -4.53 9.05
CA GLY A 333 4.94 -4.83 9.57
C GLY A 333 3.91 -3.73 9.43
N ARG A 334 4.17 -2.76 8.55
CA ARG A 334 3.26 -1.65 8.26
C ARG A 334 2.84 -1.69 6.80
N THR A 335 2.36 -2.86 6.37
CA THR A 335 1.83 -3.05 5.02
C THR A 335 0.69 -2.09 4.74
N MET A 336 0.26 -2.02 3.48
CA MET A 336 -0.88 -1.18 3.14
C MET A 336 -2.17 -1.63 3.87
N VAL A 337 -2.36 -2.94 4.09
CA VAL A 337 -3.53 -3.46 4.82
C VAL A 337 -3.49 -3.03 6.29
N ASP A 338 -2.34 -3.19 6.92
CA ASP A 338 -2.06 -2.74 8.28
C ASP A 338 -2.34 -1.23 8.41
N SER A 339 -1.80 -0.45 7.47
CA SER A 339 -2.02 1.00 7.38
C SER A 339 -3.51 1.33 7.24
N TYR A 340 -4.28 0.59 6.44
CA TYR A 340 -5.71 0.81 6.29
C TYR A 340 -6.52 0.50 7.54
N LEU A 341 -6.17 -0.57 8.26
CA LEU A 341 -6.80 -0.90 9.54
C LEU A 341 -6.60 0.21 10.56
N ALA A 342 -5.40 0.77 10.60
CA ALA A 342 -5.01 1.82 11.53
C ALA A 342 -5.71 3.18 11.28
N LYS A 343 -6.33 3.39 10.11
CA LYS A 343 -7.04 4.64 9.74
C LYS A 343 -8.25 4.97 10.61
N PHE A 344 -8.85 3.98 11.28
CA PHE A 344 -10.09 4.15 12.04
C PHE A 344 -9.94 3.73 13.50
N VAL A 345 -8.70 3.63 13.94
CA VAL A 345 -8.31 3.30 15.30
C VAL A 345 -7.65 4.55 15.90
N PRO A 346 -8.08 4.99 17.09
CA PRO A 346 -7.58 6.21 17.71
C PRO A 346 -6.13 6.09 18.19
#